data_AF-A0A0D5BWW7-F1
#
_entry.id   AF-A0A0D5BWW7-F1
#
_cell.length_a   1.000
_cell.length_b   1.000
_cell.length_c   1.000
_cell.angle_alpha   90.00
_cell.angle_beta   90.00
_cell.angle_gamma   90.00
#
_symmetry.space_group_name_H-M   'P 1'
#
loop_
_entity.id
_entity.type
_entity.pdbx_description
1 polymer ?
#
loop_
_entity_poly.entity_id
_entity_poly.type
_entity_poly.pdbx_seq_one_letter_code
_entity_poly.pdbx_strand_id
1 'polypeptide(L)'
;MASLDSYSIEVIGRGGHGSAPEKAKDPIYAASLLVVALQSIVSRNVDPQNSAVVSIGAFNAGHAFNIIPDIATIKMSVRALDNETRKLTEEKIYKICKGIAQANDIEIKINKNVVAPVTMNNDEAVDFASEVAKELFGEKNCEFNYRP
;
A
#
# COMPACT_ATOMS: atom_id res chain seq x y z
N MET A 1 1.25 -0.68 -17.53
CA MET A 1 1.85 0.16 -16.47
C MET A 1 1.10 -0.09 -15.17
N ALA A 2 1.79 -0.08 -14.03
CA ALA A 2 1.17 -0.37 -12.74
C ALA A 2 0.18 0.71 -12.30
N SER A 3 -0.87 0.32 -11.59
CA SER A 3 -1.76 1.24 -10.88
C SER A 3 -1.00 2.01 -9.79
N LEU A 4 -1.61 3.10 -9.33
CA LEU A 4 -1.15 3.82 -8.16
C LEU A 4 -2.34 4.20 -7.28
N ASP A 5 -2.35 3.66 -6.07
CA ASP A 5 -3.22 4.10 -4.99
C ASP A 5 -2.38 4.71 -3.87
N SER A 6 -2.93 5.73 -3.21
CA SER A 6 -2.36 6.27 -1.99
C SER A 6 -3.32 6.09 -0.82
N TYR A 7 -2.75 5.86 0.36
CA TYR A 7 -3.49 5.71 1.60
C TYR A 7 -2.90 6.63 2.66
N SER A 8 -3.77 7.31 3.40
CA SER A 8 -3.46 7.97 4.66
C SER A 8 -4.22 7.24 5.76
N ILE A 9 -3.49 6.61 6.67
CA ILE A 9 -4.03 5.82 7.77
C ILE A 9 -3.76 6.56 9.07
N GLU A 10 -4.82 6.89 9.80
CA GLU A 10 -4.74 7.49 11.14
C GLU A 10 -5.04 6.43 12.17
N VAL A 11 -4.10 6.24 13.09
CA VAL A 11 -4.18 5.32 14.22
C VAL A 11 -4.45 6.18 15.45
N ILE A 12 -5.68 6.12 15.95
CA ILE A 12 -6.21 7.02 16.98
C ILE A 12 -6.27 6.25 18.30
N GLY A 13 -5.38 6.62 19.21
CA GLY A 13 -5.27 6.06 20.55
C GLY A 13 -5.75 7.04 21.62
N ARG A 14 -5.08 6.98 22.77
CA ARG A 14 -5.26 7.90 23.89
C ARG A 14 -3.90 8.16 24.50
N GLY A 15 -3.47 9.41 24.46
CA GLY A 15 -2.18 9.82 24.98
C GLY A 15 -2.08 9.69 26.50
N GLY A 16 -0.86 9.84 27.00
CA GLY A 16 -0.58 9.70 28.42
C GLY A 16 0.88 9.90 28.77
N HIS A 17 1.17 9.91 30.06
CA HIS A 17 2.55 9.98 30.54
C HIS A 17 3.26 8.66 30.21
N GLY A 18 4.49 8.72 29.67
CA GLY A 18 5.23 7.54 29.24
C GLY A 18 5.55 6.55 30.38
N SER A 19 5.47 6.98 31.63
CA SER A 19 5.63 6.12 32.82
C SER A 19 4.34 5.47 33.33
N ALA A 20 3.19 5.73 32.69
CA ALA A 20 1.89 5.15 33.06
C ALA A 20 1.16 4.62 31.81
N PRO A 21 1.79 3.70 31.05
CA PRO A 21 1.25 3.22 29.78
C PRO A 21 -0.09 2.48 29.92
N GLU A 22 -0.38 1.88 31.06
CA GLU A 22 -1.66 1.21 31.34
C GLU A 22 -2.86 2.16 31.34
N LYS A 23 -2.61 3.47 31.45
CA LYS A 23 -3.62 4.52 31.34
C LYS A 23 -3.74 5.09 29.93
N ALA A 24 -2.86 4.71 29.01
CA ALA A 24 -2.87 5.16 27.62
C ALA A 24 -3.39 4.05 26.69
N LYS A 25 -3.60 4.41 25.43
CA LYS A 25 -3.75 3.48 24.30
C LYS A 25 -2.76 3.93 23.25
N ASP A 26 -1.60 3.28 23.19
CA ASP A 26 -0.44 3.77 22.46
C ASP A 26 -0.59 3.59 20.93
N PRO A 27 -0.75 4.69 20.16
CA PRO A 27 -0.89 4.61 18.72
C PRO A 27 0.46 4.35 18.01
N ILE A 28 1.60 4.68 18.63
CA ILE A 28 2.93 4.38 18.05
C ILE A 28 3.13 2.87 18.01
N TYR A 29 2.82 2.19 19.11
CA TYR A 29 2.90 0.73 19.19
C TYR A 29 2.01 0.06 18.13
N ALA A 30 0.72 0.43 18.09
CA ALA A 30 -0.21 -0.16 17.15
C ALA A 30 0.13 0.14 15.69
N ALA A 31 0.56 1.37 15.38
CA ALA A 31 1.00 1.74 14.03
C ALA A 31 2.27 0.96 13.62
N SER A 32 3.17 0.69 14.55
CA SER A 32 4.38 -0.11 14.28
C SER A 32 4.03 -1.56 13.96
N LEU A 33 3.10 -2.17 14.71
CA LEU A 33 2.57 -3.49 14.38
C LEU A 33 1.90 -3.50 13.01
N LEU A 34 1.14 -2.45 12.68
CA LEU A 34 0.49 -2.30 11.39
C LEU A 34 1.52 -2.29 10.24
N VAL A 35 2.60 -1.52 10.36
CA VAL A 35 3.68 -1.47 9.34
C VAL A 35 4.25 -2.86 9.06
N VAL A 36 4.54 -3.64 10.11
CA VAL A 36 5.07 -5.00 9.98
C VAL A 36 4.02 -5.92 9.33
N ALA A 37 2.78 -5.88 9.81
CA ALA A 37 1.72 -6.73 9.30
C ALA A 37 1.41 -6.46 7.81
N LEU A 38 1.46 -5.20 7.37
CA LEU A 38 1.25 -4.83 5.97
C LEU A 38 2.25 -5.49 5.01
N GLN A 39 3.47 -5.81 5.47
CA GLN A 39 4.46 -6.51 4.65
C GLN A 39 4.03 -7.96 4.31
N SER A 40 3.11 -8.54 5.08
CA SER A 40 2.55 -9.87 4.81
C SER A 40 1.73 -9.92 3.52
N ILE A 41 1.21 -8.78 3.04
CA ILE A 41 0.36 -8.73 1.86
C ILE A 41 1.14 -9.23 0.64
N VAL A 42 2.26 -8.57 0.33
CA VAL A 42 3.11 -8.96 -0.81
C VAL A 42 3.78 -10.29 -0.52
N SER A 43 4.33 -10.48 0.69
CA SER A 43 5.16 -11.66 0.94
C SER A 43 4.34 -12.96 1.03
N ARG A 44 3.09 -12.94 1.52
CA ARG A 44 2.31 -14.15 1.85
C ARG A 44 0.93 -14.24 1.18
N ASN A 45 0.44 -13.19 0.51
CA ASN A 45 -0.91 -13.21 -0.09
C ASN A 45 -0.91 -13.00 -1.61
N VAL A 46 0.01 -12.23 -2.16
CA VAL A 46 0.12 -12.04 -3.62
C VAL A 46 0.78 -13.26 -4.24
N ASP A 47 0.24 -13.74 -5.37
CA ASP A 47 0.86 -14.81 -6.16
C ASP A 47 2.27 -14.36 -6.57
N PRO A 48 3.32 -15.17 -6.39
CA PRO A 48 4.67 -14.80 -6.78
C PRO A 48 4.85 -14.51 -8.29
N GLN A 49 3.91 -14.92 -9.15
CA GLN A 49 3.89 -14.57 -10.57
C GLN A 49 3.22 -13.20 -10.85
N ASN A 50 2.44 -12.69 -9.90
CA ASN A 50 1.83 -11.37 -9.97
C ASN A 50 2.71 -10.33 -9.27
N SER A 51 2.53 -9.07 -9.61
CA SER A 51 3.33 -7.97 -9.06
C SER A 51 2.49 -7.01 -8.24
N ALA A 52 2.89 -6.80 -7.00
CA ALA A 52 2.38 -5.77 -6.11
C ALA A 52 3.51 -5.13 -5.30
N VAL A 53 3.36 -3.84 -5.01
CA VAL A 53 4.25 -3.12 -4.10
C VAL A 53 3.39 -2.40 -3.07
N VAL A 54 3.72 -2.57 -1.79
CA VAL A 54 3.17 -1.79 -0.68
C VAL A 54 4.33 -1.03 -0.06
N SER A 55 4.30 0.30 -0.09
CA SER A 55 5.41 1.12 0.41
C SER A 55 4.92 2.12 1.43
N ILE A 56 5.51 2.09 2.63
CA ILE A 56 5.29 3.12 3.66
C ILE A 56 6.18 4.31 3.31
N GLY A 57 5.55 5.42 2.91
CA GLY A 57 6.24 6.65 2.51
C GLY A 57 6.42 7.64 3.65
N ALA A 58 5.58 7.59 4.68
CA ALA A 58 5.75 8.40 5.89
C ALA A 58 5.13 7.71 7.11
N PHE A 59 5.74 7.93 8.27
CA PHE A 59 5.25 7.54 9.59
C PHE A 59 5.50 8.71 10.54
N ASN A 60 4.44 9.31 11.08
CA ASN A 60 4.54 10.48 11.96
C ASN A 60 3.73 10.25 13.23
N ALA A 61 4.34 10.43 14.40
CA ALA A 61 3.67 10.31 15.68
C ALA A 61 4.48 10.98 16.80
N GLY A 62 3.80 11.75 17.65
CA GLY A 62 4.40 12.36 18.83
C GLY A 62 5.45 13.43 18.57
N HIS A 63 5.89 14.07 19.66
CA HIS A 63 6.89 15.14 19.64
C HIS A 63 7.83 15.08 20.86
N ALA A 64 7.31 14.72 22.04
CA ALA A 64 8.07 14.61 23.28
C ALA A 64 8.50 13.16 23.55
N PHE A 65 9.66 12.98 24.18
CA PHE A 65 10.24 11.66 24.46
C PHE A 65 9.55 10.90 25.61
N ASN A 66 8.79 11.61 26.46
CA ASN A 66 8.16 11.06 27.67
C ASN A 66 6.62 11.09 27.63
N ILE A 67 6.02 11.33 26.46
CA ILE A 67 4.57 11.41 26.26
C ILE A 67 4.16 10.42 25.17
N ILE A 68 3.20 9.56 25.48
CA ILE A 68 2.49 8.74 24.49
C ILE A 68 1.51 9.69 23.78
N PRO A 69 1.56 9.83 22.44
CA PRO A 69 0.69 10.74 21.71
C PRO A 69 -0.73 10.17 21.55
N ASP A 70 -1.68 11.01 21.14
CA ASP A 70 -3.04 10.59 20.82
C ASP A 70 -3.17 9.92 19.45
N ILE A 71 -2.32 10.29 18.49
CA ILE A 71 -2.45 9.87 17.08
C ILE A 71 -1.09 9.50 16.48
N ALA A 72 -1.07 8.48 15.64
CA ALA A 72 -0.01 8.19 14.67
C ALA A 72 -0.60 8.18 13.25
N THR A 73 0.11 8.78 12.29
CA THR A 73 -0.31 8.84 10.88
C THR A 73 0.69 8.13 9.98
N ILE A 74 0.20 7.17 9.20
CA ILE A 74 0.96 6.45 8.17
C ILE A 74 0.48 6.93 6.79
N LYS A 75 1.42 7.31 5.92
CA LYS A 75 1.14 7.52 4.49
C LYS A 75 1.84 6.45 3.68
N MET A 76 1.11 5.82 2.77
CA MET A 76 1.63 4.71 1.97
C MET A 76 1.10 4.76 0.54
N SER A 77 1.82 4.09 -0.35
CA SER A 77 1.39 3.85 -1.73
C SER A 77 1.28 2.37 -2.01
N VAL A 78 0.38 2.03 -2.94
CA VAL A 78 0.20 0.68 -3.46
C VAL A 78 0.29 0.71 -4.97
N ARG A 79 1.06 -0.22 -5.53
CA ARG A 79 1.14 -0.47 -6.96
C ARG A 79 0.79 -1.92 -7.27
N ALA A 80 0.09 -2.15 -8.37
CA ALA A 80 -0.23 -3.48 -8.88
C ALA A 80 -0.27 -3.47 -10.41
N LEU A 81 0.08 -4.58 -11.05
CA LEU A 81 0.05 -4.69 -12.52
C LEU A 81 -1.31 -5.13 -13.08
N ASP A 82 -2.20 -5.63 -12.23
CA ASP A 82 -3.52 -6.12 -12.62
C ASP A 82 -4.59 -5.75 -11.57
N ASN A 83 -5.85 -5.77 -11.98
CA ASN A 83 -6.97 -5.32 -11.15
C ASN A 83 -7.28 -6.29 -9.99
N GLU A 84 -7.01 -7.59 -10.17
CA GLU A 84 -7.29 -8.60 -9.15
C GLU A 84 -6.31 -8.46 -7.98
N THR A 85 -5.02 -8.36 -8.27
CA THR A 85 -3.94 -8.13 -7.30
C THR A 85 -4.14 -6.80 -6.57
N ARG A 86 -4.56 -5.74 -7.29
CA ARG A 86 -4.88 -4.44 -6.70
C ARG A 86 -6.02 -4.56 -5.67
N LYS A 87 -7.11 -5.22 -6.04
CA LYS A 87 -8.28 -5.43 -5.18
C LYS A 87 -7.93 -6.29 -3.97
N LEU A 88 -7.20 -7.38 -4.17
CA LEU A 88 -6.70 -8.24 -3.09
C LEU A 88 -5.88 -7.42 -2.09
N THR A 89 -4.96 -6.59 -2.58
CA THR A 89 -4.09 -5.78 -1.72
C THR A 89 -4.92 -4.81 -0.88
N GLU A 90 -5.89 -4.14 -1.50
CA GLU A 90 -6.83 -3.26 -0.80
C GLU A 90 -7.60 -4.00 0.31
N GLU A 91 -8.23 -5.12 -0.02
CA GLU A 91 -9.00 -5.93 0.94
C GLU A 91 -8.14 -6.34 2.14
N LYS A 92 -6.88 -6.72 1.90
CA LYS A 92 -5.94 -7.10 2.97
C LYS A 92 -5.55 -5.90 3.83
N ILE A 93 -5.32 -4.72 3.26
CA ILE A 93 -5.03 -3.49 4.01
C ILE A 93 -6.17 -3.23 5.01
N TYR A 94 -7.42 -3.21 4.55
CA TYR A 94 -8.58 -2.99 5.42
C TYR A 94 -8.69 -4.06 6.51
N LYS A 95 -8.48 -5.33 6.15
CA LYS A 95 -8.56 -6.45 7.12
C LYS A 95 -7.49 -6.36 8.20
N ILE A 96 -6.25 -6.04 7.82
CA ILE A 96 -5.13 -5.90 8.76
C ILE A 96 -5.37 -4.70 9.67
N CYS A 97 -5.76 -3.54 9.13
CA CYS A 97 -6.09 -2.36 9.93
C CYS A 97 -7.18 -2.68 10.96
N LYS A 98 -8.26 -3.35 10.54
CA LYS A 98 -9.33 -3.76 11.45
C LYS A 98 -8.82 -4.69 12.56
N GLY A 99 -7.99 -5.68 12.22
CA GLY A 99 -7.43 -6.61 13.20
C GLY A 99 -6.52 -5.92 14.23
N ILE A 100 -5.63 -5.04 13.78
CA ILE A 100 -4.75 -4.26 14.67
C ILE A 100 -5.56 -3.32 15.56
N ALA A 101 -6.58 -2.64 15.01
CA ALA A 101 -7.46 -1.78 15.77
C ALA A 101 -8.15 -2.54 16.91
N GLN A 102 -8.72 -3.71 16.60
CA GLN A 102 -9.39 -4.57 17.57
C GLN A 102 -8.43 -5.11 18.64
N ALA A 103 -7.24 -5.56 18.26
CA ALA A 103 -6.28 -6.14 19.20
C ALA A 103 -5.72 -5.14 20.22
N ASN A 104 -5.80 -3.84 19.92
CA ASN A 104 -5.25 -2.78 20.76
C ASN A 104 -6.33 -1.88 21.41
N ASP A 105 -7.62 -2.16 21.15
CA ASP A 105 -8.76 -1.31 21.54
C ASP A 105 -8.61 0.15 21.08
N ILE A 106 -8.25 0.35 19.80
CA ILE A 106 -8.08 1.69 19.21
C ILE A 106 -8.93 1.86 17.96
N GLU A 107 -9.08 3.10 17.50
CA GLU A 107 -9.70 3.40 16.21
C GLU A 107 -8.62 3.55 15.12
N ILE A 108 -8.86 2.98 13.94
CA ILE A 108 -8.02 3.21 12.75
C ILE A 108 -8.91 3.72 11.61
N LYS A 109 -8.61 4.92 11.12
CA LYS A 109 -9.27 5.53 9.97
C LYS A 109 -8.40 5.43 8.73
N ILE A 110 -9.00 5.13 7.60
CA ILE A 110 -8.31 4.96 6.33
C ILE A 110 -8.92 5.93 5.32
N ASN A 111 -8.08 6.78 4.74
CA ASN A 111 -8.43 7.58 3.59
C ASN A 111 -7.63 7.06 2.38
N LYS A 112 -8.35 6.52 1.40
CA LYS A 112 -7.78 6.05 0.13
C LYS A 112 -8.04 7.07 -0.96
N ASN A 113 -7.01 7.33 -1.77
CA ASN A 113 -7.15 8.05 -3.03
C ASN A 113 -6.64 7.19 -4.20
N VAL A 114 -7.42 7.13 -5.27
CA VAL A 114 -7.04 6.47 -6.52
C VAL A 114 -6.29 7.48 -7.38
N VAL A 115 -4.99 7.26 -7.61
CA VAL A 115 -4.16 8.18 -8.40
C VAL A 115 -4.16 7.77 -9.88
N ALA A 116 -3.98 6.48 -10.16
CA ALA A 116 -4.03 5.96 -11.52
C ALA A 116 -4.56 4.51 -11.55
N PRO A 117 -5.43 4.16 -12.52
CA PRO A 117 -5.86 2.79 -12.71
C PRO A 117 -4.73 1.92 -13.30
N VAL A 118 -4.97 0.62 -13.36
CA VAL A 118 -4.10 -0.29 -14.12
C VAL A 118 -4.20 0.07 -15.60
N THR A 119 -3.07 0.24 -16.27
CA THR A 119 -3.04 0.39 -17.73
C THR A 119 -3.05 -0.98 -18.38
N MET A 120 -4.18 -1.34 -18.98
CA MET A 120 -4.36 -2.54 -19.80
C MET A 120 -4.43 -2.13 -21.27
N ASN A 121 -3.49 -2.59 -22.08
CA ASN A 121 -3.56 -2.36 -23.52
C ASN A 121 -4.52 -3.38 -24.16
N ASN A 122 -5.20 -2.97 -25.23
CA ASN A 122 -6.01 -3.88 -26.04
C ASN A 122 -5.12 -4.69 -26.97
N ASP A 123 -5.34 -6.00 -27.03
CA ASP A 123 -4.47 -6.93 -27.77
C ASP A 123 -4.41 -6.60 -29.28
N GLU A 124 -5.55 -6.37 -29.93
CA GLU A 124 -5.60 -6.04 -31.36
C GLU A 124 -4.85 -4.73 -31.67
N ALA A 125 -4.98 -3.73 -30.80
CA ALA A 125 -4.27 -2.46 -30.95
C ALA A 125 -2.76 -2.62 -30.72
N VAL A 126 -2.34 -3.48 -29.79
CA VAL A 126 -0.93 -3.80 -29.56
C VAL A 126 -0.33 -4.53 -30.75
N ASP A 127 -1.05 -5.51 -31.31
CA ASP A 127 -0.61 -6.27 -32.47
C ASP A 127 -0.43 -5.35 -33.67
N PHE A 128 -1.44 -4.53 -33.97
CA PHE A 128 -1.38 -3.55 -35.04
C PHE A 128 -0.22 -2.55 -34.86
N ALA A 129 -0.06 -1.99 -33.66
CA ALA A 129 1.03 -1.05 -33.39
C ALA A 129 2.40 -1.73 -33.51
N SER A 130 2.49 -3.01 -33.13
CA SER A 130 3.73 -3.80 -33.22
C SER A 130 4.11 -4.09 -34.66
N GLU A 131 3.15 -4.44 -35.51
CA GLU A 131 3.36 -4.64 -36.95
C GLU A 131 3.87 -3.36 -37.61
N VAL A 132 3.20 -2.22 -37.37
CA VAL A 132 3.62 -0.91 -37.91
C VAL A 132 5.01 -0.53 -37.42
N ALA A 133 5.35 -0.78 -36.15
CA ALA A 133 6.68 -0.50 -35.62
C ALA A 133 7.76 -1.35 -36.30
N LYS A 134 7.50 -2.65 -36.53
CA LYS A 134 8.43 -3.54 -37.25
C LYS A 134 8.64 -3.09 -38.68
N GLU A 135 7.60 -2.63 -39.37
CA GLU A 135 7.69 -2.14 -40.76
C GLU A 135 8.56 -0.88 -40.85
N LEU A 136 8.32 0.11 -39.97
CA LEU A 136 8.98 1.41 -40.04
C LEU A 136 10.41 1.39 -39.53
N PHE A 137 10.67 0.66 -38.44
CA PHE A 137 11.95 0.71 -37.72
C PHE A 137 12.80 -0.55 -37.89
N GLY A 138 12.23 -1.62 -38.44
CA GLY A 138 12.88 -2.93 -38.56
C GLY A 138 12.85 -3.70 -37.24
N GLU A 139 12.50 -4.99 -37.30
CA GLU A 139 12.23 -5.83 -36.12
C GLU A 139 13.36 -5.84 -35.08
N LYS A 140 14.63 -5.82 -35.52
CA LYS A 140 15.81 -5.80 -34.62
C LYS A 140 15.88 -4.56 -33.70
N ASN A 141 15.15 -3.50 -34.03
CA ASN A 141 15.11 -2.25 -33.29
C ASN A 141 13.84 -2.14 -32.41
N CYS A 142 13.03 -3.19 -32.32
CA CYS A 142 11.79 -3.19 -31.55
C CYS A 142 11.83 -4.24 -30.43
N GLU A 143 11.38 -3.86 -29.23
CA GLU A 143 11.26 -4.74 -28.06
C GLU A 143 9.81 -4.76 -27.57
N PHE A 144 9.15 -5.92 -27.65
CA PHE A 144 7.72 -6.06 -27.36
C PHE A 144 7.42 -6.75 -26.02
N ASN A 145 8.43 -7.37 -25.41
CA ASN A 145 8.29 -8.13 -24.15
C ASN A 145 8.95 -7.43 -22.96
N TYR A 146 9.07 -6.10 -23.02
CA TYR A 146 9.65 -5.32 -21.94
C TYR A 146 8.77 -5.40 -20.69
N ARG A 147 9.34 -5.90 -19.59
CA ARG A 147 8.70 -5.86 -18.27
C ARG A 147 9.26 -4.63 -17.52
N PRO A 148 8.45 -3.60 -17.26
CA PRO A 148 8.87 -2.42 -16.50
C PRO A 148 9.11 -2.73 -15.01
#